data_AF-A0A1W2TAK2-F1
#
_entry.id   AF-A0A1W2TAK2-F1
#
_cell.length_a   1.000
_cell.length_b   1.000
_cell.length_c   1.000
_cell.angle_alpha   90.00
_cell.angle_beta   90.00
_cell.angle_gamma   90.00
#
_symmetry.space_group_name_H-M   'P 1'
#
loop_
_entity.id
_entity.type
_entity.pdbx_description
1 polymer ?
#
loop_
_entity_poly.entity_id
_entity_poly.type
_entity_poly.pdbx_seq_one_letter_code
_entity_poly.pdbx_strand_id
1 'polypeptide(L)'
;MKPPSFRLPRHSLARHHLEGSIARPFHTAPLPLPRPRLRPRPSALLRPRQHELPPSSCPPPPPLRPFTQTRPRAAPPRPQPADDPAFKSVLDNPPELVRAGGRRHGPGLIVLALIPLTALALGTWQVRRLGWKTELLAQLEDRLVQPPLSLPPRVDPAAVADFDFRRVVARGRYRHDREMLVGPRMRDGEDGFMVVTPLEREFSPPSSSSSSSSSSSSPDGDNTTTNTGTTTTTTTTTVLVNRGWVAKRLRRQRDRPEGLPTGEVVVEGLLRQPWKKNMFTPENRPDKGEFYFPDVQQMAELTGSQAVWVEQTMEPGLMEALEMQSKGIPIGRPAEVNLRNNHAQYIFTWYGLAIATSIMFYMVVKKPPTDMSRRIRMNKEWS
;
A
#
# COMPACT_ATOMS: atom_id res chain seq x y z
N MET A 1 30.64 43.19 -18.18
CA MET A 1 31.01 42.82 -16.79
C MET A 1 31.26 41.33 -16.75
N LYS A 2 32.49 40.93 -16.41
CA LYS A 2 33.03 39.57 -16.50
C LYS A 2 33.32 39.11 -15.06
N PRO A 3 32.82 37.96 -14.58
CA PRO A 3 33.10 37.54 -13.21
C PRO A 3 34.53 37.00 -13.07
N PRO A 4 35.21 37.23 -11.93
CA PRO A 4 36.59 36.80 -11.72
C PRO A 4 36.71 35.30 -11.44
N SER A 5 37.67 34.67 -12.11
CA SER A 5 38.07 33.28 -11.97
C SER A 5 38.88 33.05 -10.69
N PHE A 6 38.32 32.29 -9.75
CA PHE A 6 39.02 31.80 -8.56
C PHE A 6 39.88 30.56 -8.90
N ARG A 7 41.17 30.63 -8.55
CA ARG A 7 42.18 29.59 -8.80
C ARG A 7 42.45 28.85 -7.48
N LEU A 8 42.11 27.56 -7.40
CA LEU A 8 42.44 26.70 -6.25
C LEU A 8 43.86 26.12 -6.38
N PRO A 9 44.63 26.00 -5.28
CA PRO A 9 45.96 25.40 -5.29
C PRO A 9 45.91 23.86 -5.33
N ARG A 10 46.75 23.28 -6.19
CA ARG A 10 46.94 21.83 -6.33
C ARG A 10 47.80 21.31 -5.19
N HIS A 11 47.25 20.45 -4.33
CA HIS A 11 48.04 19.66 -3.40
C HIS A 11 48.68 18.46 -4.11
N SER A 12 50.00 18.35 -3.91
CA SER A 12 50.89 17.31 -4.39
C SER A 12 50.64 15.99 -3.65
N LEU A 13 50.37 14.91 -4.39
CA LEU A 13 50.29 13.54 -3.88
C LEU A 13 51.65 12.88 -4.11
N ALA A 14 52.42 12.74 -3.03
CA ALA A 14 53.65 11.96 -3.00
C ALA A 14 53.31 10.45 -3.06
N ARG A 15 53.74 9.80 -4.14
CA ARG A 15 53.75 8.34 -4.29
C ARG A 15 54.94 7.77 -3.52
N HIS A 16 54.67 6.99 -2.47
CA HIS A 16 55.65 6.07 -1.91
C HIS A 16 55.50 4.70 -2.59
N HIS A 17 56.58 4.30 -3.26
CA HIS A 17 56.85 2.95 -3.73
C HIS A 17 57.12 2.03 -2.52
N LEU A 18 56.45 0.87 -2.48
CA LEU A 18 56.88 -0.29 -1.72
C LEU A 18 56.73 -1.52 -2.62
N GLU A 19 57.88 -2.12 -2.92
CA GLU A 19 58.03 -3.41 -3.59
C GLU A 19 57.56 -4.56 -2.68
N GLY A 20 57.20 -5.67 -3.34
CA GLY A 20 57.48 -7.00 -2.81
C GLY A 20 56.26 -7.79 -2.35
N SER A 21 55.81 -8.72 -3.19
CA SER A 21 55.85 -10.16 -2.88
C SER A 21 54.91 -10.93 -3.80
N ILE A 22 55.52 -11.71 -4.69
CA ILE A 22 54.85 -12.67 -5.57
C ILE A 22 54.56 -13.92 -4.73
N ALA A 23 53.29 -14.18 -4.44
CA ALA A 23 52.83 -15.46 -3.90
C ALA A 23 51.47 -15.86 -4.49
N ARG A 24 51.55 -16.76 -5.47
CA ARG A 24 50.61 -17.81 -5.94
C ARG A 24 49.11 -17.63 -5.67
N PRO A 25 48.24 -17.70 -6.70
CA PRO A 25 46.80 -17.88 -6.47
C PRO A 25 46.54 -19.32 -6.00
N PHE A 26 46.05 -19.45 -4.75
CA PHE A 26 45.41 -20.67 -4.30
C PHE A 26 44.11 -20.88 -5.09
N HIS A 27 44.11 -21.88 -5.97
CA HIS A 27 42.88 -22.46 -6.51
C HIS A 27 42.08 -23.04 -5.34
N THR A 28 41.11 -22.26 -4.84
CA THR A 28 40.10 -22.76 -3.94
C THR A 28 38.99 -23.34 -4.80
N ALA A 29 38.91 -24.67 -4.84
CA ALA A 29 37.83 -25.39 -5.49
C ALA A 29 36.48 -24.94 -4.91
N PRO A 30 35.44 -24.73 -5.74
CA PRO A 30 34.12 -24.39 -5.24
C PRO A 30 33.58 -25.55 -4.41
N LEU A 31 33.17 -25.25 -3.17
CA LEU A 31 32.42 -26.15 -2.30
C LEU A 31 31.24 -26.75 -3.07
N PRO A 32 30.99 -28.06 -2.98
CA PRO A 32 29.87 -28.68 -3.67
C PRO A 32 28.56 -28.14 -3.08
N LEU A 33 27.74 -27.54 -3.95
CA LEU A 33 26.38 -27.14 -3.62
C LEU A 33 25.63 -28.32 -2.97
N PRO A 34 24.86 -28.10 -1.88
CA PRO A 34 24.04 -29.15 -1.31
C PRO A 34 23.06 -29.63 -2.38
N ARG A 35 23.15 -30.91 -2.74
CA ARG A 35 22.23 -31.57 -3.68
C ARG A 35 20.79 -31.30 -3.24
N PRO A 36 19.89 -30.91 -4.15
CA PRO A 36 18.48 -30.81 -3.80
C PRO A 36 18.03 -32.18 -3.29
N ARG A 37 17.54 -32.23 -2.05
CA ARG A 37 16.86 -33.43 -1.53
C ARG A 37 15.75 -33.76 -2.51
N LEU A 38 15.94 -34.82 -3.29
CA LEU A 38 14.90 -35.46 -4.08
C LEU A 38 13.72 -35.69 -3.14
N ARG A 39 12.65 -34.93 -3.34
CA ARG A 39 11.37 -35.24 -2.71
C ARG A 39 11.04 -36.69 -3.09
N PRO A 40 10.64 -37.55 -2.14
CA PRO A 40 10.17 -38.87 -2.51
C PRO A 40 9.04 -38.69 -3.53
N ARG A 41 9.17 -39.36 -4.68
CA ARG A 41 8.08 -39.50 -5.64
C ARG A 41 6.83 -39.92 -4.86
N PRO A 42 5.66 -39.30 -5.07
CA PRO A 42 4.44 -39.87 -4.55
C PRO A 42 4.32 -41.26 -5.14
N SER A 43 4.35 -42.28 -4.27
CA SER A 43 3.97 -43.64 -4.61
C SER A 43 2.67 -43.57 -5.40
N ALA A 44 2.64 -44.29 -6.53
CA ALA A 44 1.45 -44.48 -7.33
C ALA A 44 0.32 -44.99 -6.44
N LEU A 45 -0.55 -44.08 -6.01
CA LEU A 45 -1.82 -44.45 -5.43
C LEU A 45 -2.61 -45.10 -6.56
N LEU A 46 -2.87 -46.39 -6.35
CA LEU A 46 -3.79 -47.19 -7.14
C LEU A 46 -5.02 -46.35 -7.48
N ARG A 47 -5.35 -46.30 -8.78
CA ARG A 47 -6.68 -45.90 -9.23
C ARG A 47 -7.71 -46.69 -8.41
N PRO A 48 -8.64 -46.03 -7.70
CA PRO A 48 -9.82 -46.74 -7.23
C PRO A 48 -10.59 -47.21 -8.47
N ARG A 49 -10.91 -48.51 -8.47
CA ARG A 49 -11.84 -49.17 -9.39
C ARG A 49 -13.01 -48.23 -9.69
N GLN A 50 -13.25 -47.98 -10.97
CA GLN A 50 -14.53 -47.44 -11.43
C GLN A 50 -15.62 -48.36 -10.87
N HIS A 51 -16.54 -47.80 -10.08
CA HIS A 51 -17.80 -48.47 -9.81
C HIS A 51 -18.50 -48.66 -11.14
N GLU A 52 -18.67 -49.92 -11.53
CA GLU A 52 -19.58 -50.35 -12.57
C GLU A 52 -20.96 -49.77 -12.27
N LEU A 53 -21.47 -48.98 -13.21
CA LEU A 53 -22.89 -48.66 -13.27
C LEU A 53 -23.65 -49.99 -13.52
N PRO A 54 -24.80 -50.22 -12.87
CA PRO A 54 -25.60 -51.41 -13.13
C PRO A 54 -26.09 -51.41 -14.60
N PRO A 55 -26.25 -52.59 -15.23
CA PRO A 55 -26.68 -52.69 -16.61
C PRO A 55 -28.11 -52.13 -16.76
N SER A 56 -28.27 -51.13 -17.63
CA SER A 56 -29.57 -50.68 -18.12
C SER A 56 -30.29 -51.87 -18.76
N SER A 57 -31.39 -52.28 -18.12
CA SER A 57 -32.39 -53.18 -18.68
C SER A 57 -32.97 -52.61 -19.97
N CYS A 58 -32.66 -53.25 -21.10
CA CYS A 58 -33.37 -53.01 -22.36
C CYS A 58 -34.83 -53.47 -22.21
N PRO A 59 -35.82 -52.70 -22.66
CA PRO A 59 -37.19 -53.20 -22.80
C PRO A 59 -37.26 -54.23 -23.96
N PRO A 60 -38.14 -55.24 -23.87
CA PRO A 60 -38.27 -56.28 -24.89
C PRO A 60 -38.80 -55.72 -26.22
N PRO A 61 -38.47 -56.37 -27.37
CA PRO A 61 -38.99 -55.96 -28.67
C PRO A 61 -40.51 -56.20 -28.75
N PRO A 62 -41.27 -55.33 -29.45
CA PRO A 62 -42.69 -55.56 -29.69
C PRO A 62 -42.91 -56.78 -30.62
N PRO A 63 -44.04 -57.49 -30.50
CA PRO A 63 -44.32 -58.66 -31.33
C PRO A 63 -44.42 -58.28 -32.82
N LEU A 64 -43.83 -59.12 -33.67
CA LEU A 64 -43.91 -59.05 -35.12
C LEU A 64 -45.37 -59.09 -35.57
N ARG A 65 -45.87 -57.99 -36.13
CA ARG A 65 -47.16 -57.96 -36.82
C ARG A 65 -47.03 -58.70 -38.16
N PRO A 66 -47.99 -59.56 -38.54
CA PRO A 66 -47.96 -60.21 -39.83
C PRO A 66 -48.03 -59.18 -40.96
N PHE A 67 -47.11 -59.31 -41.91
CA PHE A 67 -47.08 -58.53 -43.14
C PHE A 67 -48.30 -58.90 -44.02
N THR A 68 -49.38 -58.14 -43.90
CA THR A 68 -50.42 -58.12 -44.94
C THR A 68 -49.91 -57.30 -46.12
N GLN A 69 -49.59 -57.96 -47.23
CA GLN A 69 -49.31 -57.29 -48.50
C GLN A 69 -50.63 -56.74 -49.10
N THR A 70 -51.02 -55.54 -48.70
CA THR A 70 -51.96 -54.75 -49.49
C THR A 70 -51.21 -54.15 -50.68
N ARG A 71 -51.47 -54.65 -51.89
CA ARG A 71 -51.06 -54.01 -53.15
C ARG A 71 -51.51 -52.54 -53.13
N PRO A 72 -50.63 -51.55 -53.39
CA PRO A 72 -51.08 -50.17 -53.55
C PRO A 72 -51.93 -50.07 -54.80
N ARG A 73 -53.20 -49.68 -54.66
CA ARG A 73 -54.01 -49.19 -55.77
C ARG A 73 -53.36 -47.89 -56.25
N ALA A 74 -53.12 -47.76 -57.55
CA ALA A 74 -52.53 -46.57 -58.15
C ALA A 74 -53.27 -45.31 -57.67
N ALA A 75 -52.56 -44.44 -56.95
CA ALA A 75 -53.09 -43.14 -56.53
C ALA A 75 -53.06 -42.18 -57.72
N PRO A 76 -54.08 -41.33 -57.90
CA PRO A 76 -54.05 -40.29 -58.94
C PRO A 76 -52.90 -39.29 -58.68
N PRO A 77 -52.36 -38.65 -59.73
CA PRO A 77 -51.25 -37.70 -59.59
C PRO A 77 -51.63 -36.56 -58.64
N ARG A 78 -50.73 -36.20 -57.72
CA ARG A 78 -50.92 -35.05 -56.83
C ARG A 78 -50.81 -33.76 -57.65
N PRO A 79 -51.71 -32.77 -57.46
CA PRO A 79 -51.57 -31.46 -58.10
C PRO A 79 -50.22 -30.85 -57.74
N GLN A 80 -49.48 -30.34 -58.72
CA GLN A 80 -48.29 -29.56 -58.42
C GLN A 80 -48.74 -28.18 -57.93
N PRO A 81 -48.00 -27.52 -57.02
CA PRO A 81 -48.33 -26.17 -56.58
C PRO A 81 -48.48 -25.19 -57.74
N ALA A 82 -47.76 -25.41 -58.84
CA ALA A 82 -47.82 -24.62 -60.06
C ALA A 82 -49.15 -24.72 -60.84
N ASP A 83 -50.00 -25.71 -60.52
CA ASP A 83 -51.31 -25.91 -61.16
C ASP A 83 -52.46 -25.17 -60.44
N ASP A 84 -52.19 -24.51 -59.31
CA ASP A 84 -53.16 -23.70 -58.58
C ASP A 84 -53.20 -22.27 -59.16
N PRO A 85 -54.35 -21.75 -59.64
CA PRO A 85 -54.45 -20.39 -60.17
C PRO A 85 -54.15 -19.29 -59.12
N ALA A 86 -54.08 -19.62 -57.83
CA ALA A 86 -53.66 -18.73 -56.75
C ALA A 86 -52.16 -18.85 -56.40
N PHE A 87 -51.42 -19.79 -56.99
CA PHE A 87 -50.00 -19.98 -56.73
C PHE A 87 -49.18 -18.86 -57.38
N LYS A 88 -48.54 -18.04 -56.54
CA LYS A 88 -47.55 -17.05 -56.98
C LYS A 88 -46.17 -17.64 -56.80
N SER A 89 -45.40 -17.69 -57.88
CA SER A 89 -44.02 -18.15 -57.84
C SER A 89 -43.19 -17.27 -56.90
N VAL A 90 -42.18 -17.86 -56.25
CA VAL A 90 -41.17 -17.12 -55.49
C VAL A 90 -40.45 -16.09 -56.37
N LEU A 91 -40.43 -16.31 -57.69
CA LEU A 91 -39.88 -15.39 -58.70
C LEU A 91 -40.85 -14.25 -59.08
N ASP A 92 -42.16 -14.43 -58.86
CA ASP A 92 -43.21 -13.47 -59.27
C ASP A 92 -43.68 -12.55 -58.13
N ASN A 93 -43.28 -12.84 -56.90
CA ASN A 93 -43.50 -11.91 -55.80
C ASN A 93 -42.63 -10.65 -56.03
N PRO A 94 -43.22 -9.43 -56.07
CA PRO A 94 -42.41 -8.23 -56.10
C PRO A 94 -41.51 -8.26 -54.87
N PRO A 95 -40.20 -7.97 -55.00
CA PRO A 95 -39.29 -8.02 -53.87
C PRO A 95 -39.83 -7.09 -52.79
N GLU A 96 -40.31 -7.66 -51.69
CA GLU A 96 -40.67 -6.88 -50.52
C GLU A 96 -39.36 -6.25 -50.04
N LEU A 97 -39.21 -4.96 -50.31
CA LEU A 97 -38.15 -4.13 -49.75
C LEU A 97 -38.42 -4.07 -48.24
N VAL A 98 -38.04 -5.11 -47.51
CA VAL A 98 -37.85 -5.02 -46.07
C VAL A 98 -36.76 -3.99 -45.92
N ARG A 99 -37.19 -2.76 -45.63
CA ARG A 99 -36.33 -1.63 -45.40
C ARG A 99 -35.53 -1.97 -44.15
N ALA A 100 -34.41 -2.67 -44.31
CA ALA A 100 -33.35 -2.76 -43.31
C ALA A 100 -32.63 -1.39 -43.17
N GLY A 101 -33.39 -0.30 -43.30
CA GLY A 101 -33.01 1.08 -43.10
C GLY A 101 -33.55 1.60 -41.78
N GLY A 102 -33.44 0.79 -40.71
CA GLY A 102 -33.89 1.14 -39.37
C GLY A 102 -32.75 1.04 -38.37
N ARG A 103 -32.14 2.20 -38.07
CA ARG A 103 -31.12 2.45 -37.02
C ARG A 103 -29.77 1.75 -37.20
N ARG A 104 -28.86 2.43 -37.92
CA ARG A 104 -27.41 2.16 -37.92
C ARG A 104 -26.73 2.34 -36.55
N HIS A 105 -27.45 2.81 -35.54
CA HIS A 105 -27.00 2.99 -34.16
C HIS A 105 -27.78 2.05 -33.23
N GLY A 106 -27.41 0.77 -33.21
CA GLY A 106 -27.89 -0.14 -32.19
C GLY A 106 -27.29 0.20 -30.81
N PRO A 107 -27.89 -0.27 -29.70
CA PRO A 107 -27.33 -0.09 -28.36
C PRO A 107 -25.87 -0.58 -28.26
N GLY A 108 -25.46 -1.56 -29.07
CA GLY A 108 -24.08 -2.03 -29.15
C GLY A 108 -23.05 -0.97 -29.58
N LEU A 109 -23.39 -0.06 -30.50
CA LEU A 109 -22.48 1.03 -30.90
C LEU A 109 -22.33 2.09 -29.79
N ILE A 110 -23.39 2.32 -29.02
CA ILE A 110 -23.37 3.23 -27.87
C ILE A 110 -22.48 2.65 -26.76
N VAL A 111 -22.65 1.37 -26.43
CA VAL A 111 -21.77 0.67 -25.48
C VAL A 111 -20.32 0.69 -25.95
N LEU A 112 -20.08 0.46 -27.24
CA LEU A 112 -18.74 0.51 -27.82
C LEU A 112 -18.09 1.90 -27.73
N ALA A 113 -18.86 2.96 -27.91
CA ALA A 113 -18.40 4.35 -27.75
C ALA A 113 -18.17 4.74 -26.28
N LEU A 114 -18.90 4.14 -25.34
CA LEU A 114 -18.80 4.45 -23.91
C LEU A 114 -17.49 3.92 -23.29
N ILE A 115 -16.96 2.80 -23.79
CA ILE A 115 -15.72 2.20 -23.28
C ILE A 115 -14.51 3.16 -23.37
N PRO A 116 -14.16 3.74 -24.53
CA PRO A 116 -13.04 4.68 -24.60
C PRO A 116 -13.29 5.95 -23.76
N LEU A 117 -14.54 6.44 -23.69
CA LEU A 117 -14.88 7.62 -22.89
C LEU A 117 -14.67 7.38 -21.39
N THR A 118 -15.13 6.23 -20.89
CA THR A 118 -14.93 5.85 -19.48
C THR A 118 -13.45 5.60 -19.16
N ALA A 119 -12.72 4.95 -20.06
CA ALA A 119 -11.27 4.76 -19.91
C ALA A 119 -10.50 6.09 -19.89
N LEU A 120 -10.86 7.07 -20.74
CA LEU A 120 -10.29 8.42 -20.70
C LEU A 120 -10.62 9.12 -19.37
N ALA A 121 -11.88 9.08 -18.94
CA ALA A 121 -12.30 9.69 -17.68
C ALA A 121 -11.52 9.11 -16.48
N LEU A 122 -11.35 7.77 -16.45
CA LEU A 122 -10.54 7.09 -15.44
C LEU A 122 -9.06 7.45 -15.55
N GLY A 123 -8.49 7.52 -16.76
CA GLY A 123 -7.12 7.97 -16.99
C GLY A 123 -6.88 9.39 -16.48
N THR A 124 -7.77 10.33 -16.81
CA THR A 124 -7.70 11.72 -16.32
C THR A 124 -7.92 11.81 -14.81
N TRP A 125 -8.77 10.98 -14.23
CA TRP A 125 -8.91 10.88 -12.77
C TRP A 125 -7.61 10.40 -12.12
N GLN A 126 -6.94 9.39 -12.69
CA GLN A 126 -5.66 8.89 -12.17
C GLN A 126 -4.55 9.96 -12.25
N VAL A 127 -4.50 10.78 -13.30
CA VAL A 127 -3.57 11.91 -13.40
C VAL A 127 -3.83 12.95 -12.30
N ARG A 128 -5.09 13.36 -12.12
CA ARG A 128 -5.47 14.29 -11.05
C ARG A 128 -5.15 13.71 -9.66
N ARG A 129 -5.44 12.43 -9.46
CA ARG A 129 -5.17 11.72 -8.21
C ARG A 129 -3.67 11.61 -7.92
N LEU A 130 -2.86 11.35 -8.95
CA LEU A 130 -1.40 11.38 -8.85
C LEU A 130 -0.92 12.76 -8.44
N GLY A 131 -1.37 13.83 -9.11
CA GLY A 131 -1.00 15.21 -8.78
C GLY A 131 -1.33 15.60 -7.34
N TRP A 132 -2.54 15.28 -6.87
CA TRP A 132 -2.92 15.48 -5.46
C TRP A 132 -2.01 14.70 -4.49
N LYS A 133 -1.67 13.45 -4.85
CA LYS A 133 -0.81 12.61 -4.02
C LYS A 133 0.64 13.10 -3.97
N THR A 134 1.17 13.57 -5.09
CA THR A 134 2.53 14.14 -5.15
C THR A 134 2.62 15.44 -4.37
N GLU A 135 1.58 16.27 -4.43
CA GLU A 135 1.48 17.49 -3.63
C GLU A 135 1.45 17.18 -2.13
N LEU A 136 0.64 16.19 -1.71
CA LEU A 136 0.62 15.74 -0.32
C LEU A 136 1.99 15.20 0.13
N LEU A 137 2.66 14.42 -0.73
CA LEU A 137 3.98 13.89 -0.42
C LEU A 137 5.00 15.02 -0.25
N ALA A 138 5.00 16.01 -1.15
CA ALA A 138 5.89 17.17 -1.06
C ALA A 138 5.66 17.96 0.24
N GLN A 139 4.41 18.13 0.68
CA GLN A 139 4.10 18.78 1.96
C GLN A 139 4.63 18.01 3.16
N LEU A 140 4.54 16.68 3.15
CA LEU A 140 5.08 15.83 4.22
C LEU A 140 6.62 15.82 4.23
N GLU A 141 7.25 15.78 3.05
CA GLU A 141 8.70 15.88 2.90
C GLU A 141 9.23 17.24 3.38
N ASP A 142 8.54 18.33 3.06
CA ASP A 142 8.93 19.66 3.54
C ASP A 142 8.89 19.72 5.08
N ARG A 143 7.82 19.21 5.70
CA ARG A 143 7.72 19.12 7.17
C ARG A 143 8.80 18.25 7.81
N LEU A 144 9.22 17.19 7.12
CA LEU A 144 10.26 16.28 7.55
C LEU A 144 11.65 16.95 7.51
N VAL A 145 11.92 17.78 6.50
CA VAL A 145 13.22 18.48 6.34
C VAL A 145 13.38 19.65 7.32
N GLN A 146 12.28 20.22 7.80
CA GLN A 146 12.31 21.33 8.76
C GLN A 146 13.08 20.96 10.06
N PRO A 147 13.73 21.94 10.71
CA PRO A 147 14.55 21.69 11.89
C PRO A 147 13.71 21.06 13.03
N PRO A 148 14.28 20.14 13.82
CA PRO A 148 13.55 19.48 14.89
C PRO A 148 12.96 20.47 15.90
N LEU A 149 11.67 20.34 16.20
CA LEU A 149 10.98 21.19 17.16
C LEU A 149 11.07 20.60 18.58
N SER A 150 11.37 21.42 19.58
CA SER A 150 11.25 20.98 20.97
C SER A 150 9.78 20.81 21.35
N LEU A 151 9.41 19.63 21.87
CA LEU A 151 8.03 19.37 22.26
C LEU A 151 7.62 20.29 23.42
N PRO A 152 6.53 21.08 23.29
CA PRO A 152 6.08 21.94 24.37
C PRO A 152 5.60 21.12 25.59
N PRO A 153 5.44 21.73 26.77
CA PRO A 153 5.00 21.02 27.97
C PRO A 153 3.62 20.40 27.79
N ARG A 154 2.67 21.19 27.30
CA ARG A 154 1.33 20.73 26.94
C ARG A 154 1.16 20.77 25.43
N VAL A 155 0.72 19.66 24.85
CA VAL A 155 0.42 19.50 23.43
C VAL A 155 -1.07 19.23 23.33
N ASP A 156 -1.77 19.99 22.49
CA ASP A 156 -3.15 19.68 22.15
C ASP A 156 -3.19 18.46 21.22
N PRO A 157 -3.85 17.34 21.60
CA PRO A 157 -3.98 16.16 20.75
C PRO A 157 -4.65 16.45 19.40
N ALA A 158 -5.54 17.45 19.33
CA ALA A 158 -6.22 17.80 18.08
C ALA A 158 -5.24 18.39 17.06
N ALA A 159 -4.27 19.18 17.51
CA ALA A 159 -3.27 19.81 16.67
C ALA A 159 -2.23 18.82 16.11
N VAL A 160 -2.06 17.63 16.72
CA VAL A 160 -1.05 16.64 16.29
C VAL A 160 -1.24 16.22 14.82
N ALA A 161 -2.48 16.22 14.31
CA ALA A 161 -2.76 15.90 12.91
C ALA A 161 -2.12 16.90 11.93
N ASP A 162 -2.06 18.17 12.31
CA ASP A 162 -1.50 19.24 11.47
C ASP A 162 0.03 19.18 11.42
N PHE A 163 0.65 18.58 12.44
CA PHE A 163 2.09 18.37 12.56
C PHE A 163 2.52 16.93 12.18
N ASP A 164 1.69 16.19 11.45
CA ASP A 164 2.06 14.84 10.96
C ASP A 164 3.36 14.90 10.14
N PHE A 165 4.28 13.97 10.41
CA PHE A 165 5.66 13.90 9.90
C PHE A 165 6.59 15.04 10.36
N ARG A 166 6.23 15.82 11.38
CA ARG A 166 7.13 16.82 11.94
C ARG A 166 8.19 16.18 12.84
N ARG A 167 9.47 16.50 12.59
CA ARG A 167 10.58 16.15 13.49
C ARG A 167 10.49 16.89 14.81
N VAL A 168 10.62 16.13 15.90
CA VAL A 168 10.58 16.63 17.26
C VAL A 168 11.71 16.08 18.11
N VAL A 169 12.09 16.85 19.12
CA VAL A 169 13.02 16.44 20.17
C VAL A 169 12.34 16.58 21.52
N ALA A 170 12.44 15.51 22.32
CA ALA A 170 12.03 15.52 23.71
C ALA A 170 13.18 15.06 24.60
N ARG A 171 13.34 15.71 25.75
CA ARG A 171 14.26 15.28 26.80
C ARG A 171 13.46 14.84 28.01
N GLY A 172 13.88 13.76 28.64
CA GLY A 172 13.16 13.22 29.78
C GLY A 172 13.65 11.83 30.20
N ARG A 173 12.91 11.20 31.09
CA ARG A 173 13.20 9.86 31.61
C ARG A 173 12.11 8.88 31.18
N TYR A 174 12.51 7.70 30.73
CA TYR A 174 11.55 6.66 30.38
C TYR A 174 10.95 6.00 31.63
N ARG A 175 9.62 5.88 31.63
CA ARG A 175 8.85 5.12 32.61
C ARG A 175 8.71 3.66 32.20
N HIS A 176 9.79 2.89 32.39
CA HIS A 176 9.83 1.46 32.03
C HIS A 176 8.81 0.60 32.80
N ASP A 177 8.35 1.08 33.96
CA ASP A 177 7.24 0.48 34.73
C ASP A 177 5.91 0.47 33.98
N ARG A 178 5.74 1.38 33.00
CA ARG A 178 4.54 1.53 32.17
C ARG A 178 4.80 1.23 30.70
N GLU A 179 5.83 0.42 30.41
CA GLU A 179 6.12 -0.02 29.05
C GLU A 179 5.01 -0.93 28.51
N MET A 180 4.60 -0.69 27.27
CA MET A 180 3.57 -1.44 26.55
C MET A 180 4.16 -2.04 25.27
N LEU A 181 3.70 -3.24 24.93
CA LEU A 181 4.17 -3.97 23.75
C LEU A 181 3.02 -4.12 22.75
N VAL A 182 3.20 -3.54 21.56
CA VAL A 182 2.21 -3.59 20.48
C VAL A 182 2.64 -4.62 19.44
N GLY A 183 1.85 -5.68 19.23
CA GLY A 183 2.19 -6.74 18.28
C GLY A 183 1.15 -7.86 18.17
N PRO A 184 1.46 -8.92 17.41
CA PRO A 184 2.76 -9.26 16.81
C PRO A 184 3.17 -8.33 15.65
N ARG A 185 4.48 -8.07 15.50
CA ARG A 185 5.08 -7.30 14.40
C ARG A 185 6.27 -8.05 13.82
N MET A 186 6.28 -8.26 12.51
CA MET A 186 7.37 -8.92 11.81
C MET A 186 8.41 -7.91 11.35
N ARG A 187 9.70 -8.20 11.56
CA ARG A 187 10.85 -7.45 11.03
C ARG A 187 11.94 -8.44 10.63
N ASP A 188 12.45 -8.33 9.41
CA ASP A 188 13.54 -9.17 8.89
C ASP A 188 13.32 -10.69 9.05
N GLY A 189 12.06 -11.13 8.94
CA GLY A 189 11.67 -12.54 9.09
C GLY A 189 11.49 -13.02 10.54
N GLU A 190 11.76 -12.17 11.53
CA GLU A 190 11.54 -12.46 12.95
C GLU A 190 10.25 -11.84 13.47
N ASP A 191 9.57 -12.58 14.36
CA ASP A 191 8.46 -12.06 15.14
C ASP A 191 8.96 -11.19 16.29
N GLY A 192 8.25 -10.10 16.55
CA GLY A 192 8.54 -9.22 17.66
C GLY A 192 7.39 -8.30 18.03
N PHE A 193 7.73 -7.27 18.77
CA PHE A 193 6.80 -6.29 19.31
C PHE A 193 7.36 -4.89 19.08
N MET A 194 6.46 -3.94 18.91
CA MET A 194 6.79 -2.54 18.99
C MET A 194 6.74 -2.10 20.45
N VAL A 195 7.81 -1.47 20.93
CA VAL A 195 7.97 -1.02 22.31
C VAL A 195 7.49 0.41 22.42
N VAL A 196 6.48 0.63 23.25
CA VAL A 196 5.96 1.96 23.57
C VAL A 196 6.23 2.24 25.03
N THR A 197 6.96 3.31 25.31
CA THR A 197 7.35 3.69 26.67
C THR A 197 6.96 5.14 26.91
N PRO A 198 6.24 5.44 28.00
CA PRO A 198 5.98 6.83 28.37
C PRO A 198 7.30 7.54 28.72
N LEU A 199 7.46 8.75 28.20
CA LEU A 199 8.60 9.63 28.49
C LEU A 199 8.11 10.75 29.39
N GLU A 200 8.61 10.77 30.62
CA GLU A 200 8.36 11.81 31.60
C GLU A 200 9.34 12.97 31.39
N ARG A 201 8.79 14.17 31.25
CA ARG A 201 9.53 15.38 30.90
C ARG A 201 9.27 16.45 31.94
N GLU A 202 10.32 17.02 32.48
CA GLU A 202 10.25 18.14 33.40
C GLU A 202 10.50 19.43 32.62
N PHE A 203 9.59 20.38 32.78
CA PHE A 203 9.78 21.72 32.23
C PHE A 203 9.97 22.68 33.39
N SER A 204 11.21 23.13 33.58
CA SER A 204 11.45 24.35 34.33
C SER A 204 11.28 25.51 33.37
N PRO A 205 10.36 26.47 33.62
CA PRO A 205 10.42 27.72 32.90
C PRO A 205 11.83 28.29 33.09
N PRO A 206 12.39 29.01 32.08
CA PRO A 206 13.60 29.76 32.31
C PRO A 206 13.31 30.65 33.53
N SER A 207 14.03 30.39 34.64
CA SER A 207 14.09 31.34 35.74
C SER A 207 14.37 32.67 35.07
N SER A 208 13.48 33.65 35.23
CA SER A 208 13.67 35.00 34.69
C SER A 208 15.08 35.44 35.03
N SER A 209 16.00 35.26 34.08
CA SER A 209 17.39 35.53 34.29
C SER A 209 17.45 37.02 34.33
N SER A 210 17.47 37.54 35.56
CA SER A 210 18.38 38.59 35.96
C SER A 210 18.56 39.61 34.84
N SER A 211 17.58 40.52 34.71
CA SER A 211 17.95 41.89 34.41
C SER A 211 19.04 42.23 35.42
N SER A 212 20.26 42.31 34.91
CA SER A 212 21.41 42.84 35.62
C SER A 212 21.05 44.25 36.09
N SER A 213 20.52 44.35 37.30
CA SER A 213 20.40 45.61 38.03
C SER A 213 21.83 46.04 38.32
N SER A 214 22.32 46.96 37.50
CA SER A 214 23.50 47.76 37.79
C SER A 214 23.37 48.33 39.19
N SER A 215 24.34 47.98 40.03
CA SER A 215 24.55 48.54 41.35
C SER A 215 24.71 50.05 41.27
N SER A 216 23.72 50.80 41.75
CA SER A 216 23.91 52.16 42.22
C SER A 216 23.51 52.21 43.69
N SER A 217 24.52 52.40 44.52
CA SER A 217 24.47 52.55 45.97
C SER A 217 23.60 53.73 46.39
N SER A 218 22.67 53.48 47.31
CA SER A 218 22.17 54.47 48.28
C SER A 218 21.64 53.72 49.49
N PRO A 219 22.11 54.02 50.72
CA PRO A 219 21.60 53.43 51.93
C PRO A 219 20.55 54.38 52.53
N ASP A 220 19.29 53.96 52.63
CA ASP A 220 18.35 54.45 53.65
C ASP A 220 17.17 53.48 53.74
N GLY A 221 16.79 53.13 54.97
CA GLY A 221 16.06 51.91 55.30
C GLY A 221 14.54 51.92 55.07
N ASP A 222 13.96 50.72 55.02
CA ASP A 222 12.89 50.28 55.92
C ASP A 222 12.66 48.77 55.70
N ASN A 223 12.54 47.98 56.77
CA ASN A 223 12.50 46.51 56.73
C ASN A 223 11.08 45.98 56.93
N THR A 224 10.22 46.08 55.92
CA THR A 224 8.95 45.33 55.93
C THR A 224 9.10 44.01 55.18
N THR A 225 9.28 42.93 55.94
CA THR A 225 9.31 41.54 55.47
C THR A 225 7.95 41.16 54.87
N THR A 226 7.86 41.09 53.54
CA THR A 226 6.78 40.36 52.86
C THR A 226 7.42 39.23 52.08
N ASN A 227 7.42 38.03 52.67
CA ASN A 227 7.89 36.80 52.04
C ASN A 227 6.87 36.35 50.98
N THR A 228 6.86 37.00 49.81
CA THR A 228 6.17 36.47 48.63
C THR A 228 7.06 35.40 48.01
N GLY A 229 6.88 34.15 48.43
CA GLY A 229 7.59 33.01 47.87
C GLY A 229 7.24 32.81 46.39
N THR A 230 8.14 33.22 45.49
CA THR A 230 8.09 32.90 44.07
C THR A 230 8.22 31.39 43.89
N THR A 231 7.09 30.69 43.79
CA THR A 231 7.03 29.24 43.57
C THR A 231 7.26 28.98 42.08
N THR A 232 8.52 28.74 41.69
CA THR A 232 8.86 28.21 40.35
C THR A 232 8.17 26.86 40.18
N THR A 233 7.02 26.85 39.50
CA THR A 233 6.21 25.63 39.31
C THR A 233 6.80 24.79 38.18
N THR A 234 7.63 23.80 38.52
CA THR A 234 8.10 22.79 37.55
C THR A 234 6.88 22.03 37.02
N THR A 235 6.67 22.06 35.71
CA THR A 235 5.56 21.34 35.08
C THR A 235 6.06 20.00 34.55
N THR A 236 5.66 18.91 35.20
CA THR A 236 5.96 17.55 34.75
C THR A 236 4.88 17.08 33.79
N THR A 237 5.29 16.61 32.61
CA THR A 237 4.38 16.14 31.56
C THR A 237 4.90 14.85 30.94
N THR A 238 3.99 13.92 30.62
CA THR A 238 4.36 12.62 30.03
C THR A 238 3.80 12.50 28.61
N VAL A 239 4.56 11.92 27.69
CA VAL A 239 4.17 11.64 26.29
C VAL A 239 4.46 10.20 25.92
N LEU A 240 3.76 9.64 24.93
CA LEU A 240 4.00 8.27 24.47
C LEU A 240 5.09 8.23 23.39
N VAL A 241 6.16 7.49 23.63
CA VAL A 241 7.23 7.30 22.67
C VAL A 241 7.24 5.85 22.19
N ASN A 242 7.07 5.67 20.89
CA ASN A 242 7.36 4.41 20.21
C ASN A 242 8.86 4.31 19.97
N ARG A 243 9.54 3.49 20.76
CA ARG A 243 10.99 3.28 20.73
C ARG A 243 11.44 2.38 19.57
N GLY A 244 10.50 1.70 18.92
CA GLY A 244 10.78 0.82 17.79
C GLY A 244 10.55 -0.66 18.10
N TRP A 245 11.19 -1.53 17.32
CA TRP A 245 10.93 -2.97 17.33
C TRP A 245 11.91 -3.74 18.20
N VAL A 246 11.41 -4.77 18.90
CA VAL A 246 12.20 -5.75 19.66
C VAL A 246 11.76 -7.18 19.31
N ALA A 247 12.72 -8.10 19.22
CA ALA A 247 12.46 -9.52 18.94
C ALA A 247 11.62 -10.18 20.05
N LYS A 248 10.79 -11.15 19.69
CA LYS A 248 9.91 -11.88 20.63
C LYS A 248 10.67 -12.56 21.78
N ARG A 249 11.92 -13.00 21.53
CA ARG A 249 12.80 -13.60 22.55
C ARG A 249 13.25 -12.59 23.62
N LEU A 250 13.28 -11.30 23.28
CA LEU A 250 13.68 -10.17 24.15
C LEU A 250 12.46 -9.36 24.61
N ARG A 251 11.28 -9.99 24.60
CA ARG A 251 10.01 -9.36 25.02
C ARG A 251 10.10 -8.82 26.45
N ARG A 252 10.66 -9.61 27.38
CA ARG A 252 10.70 -9.25 28.80
C ARG A 252 11.89 -8.34 29.07
N GLN A 253 11.68 -7.31 29.88
CA GLN A 253 12.69 -6.32 30.24
C GLN A 253 13.98 -6.93 30.82
N ARG A 254 13.84 -7.95 31.67
CA ARG A 254 14.98 -8.68 32.26
C ARG A 254 15.91 -9.32 31.23
N ASP A 255 15.39 -9.64 30.04
CA ASP A 255 16.16 -10.29 28.98
C ASP A 255 16.91 -9.26 28.10
N ARG A 256 16.71 -7.94 28.34
CA ARG A 256 17.31 -6.83 27.56
C ARG A 256 17.68 -5.60 28.41
N PRO A 257 18.61 -5.74 29.38
CA PRO A 257 19.00 -4.62 30.26
C PRO A 257 19.57 -3.42 29.50
N GLU A 258 20.33 -3.65 28.42
CA GLU A 258 20.89 -2.58 27.57
C GLU A 258 19.81 -1.78 26.83
N GLY A 259 18.62 -2.36 26.64
CA GLY A 259 17.46 -1.69 26.03
C GLY A 259 16.71 -0.75 26.98
N LEU A 260 17.12 -0.64 28.25
CA LEU A 260 16.38 0.07 29.31
C LEU A 260 17.24 1.18 29.94
N PRO A 261 17.50 2.28 29.23
CA PRO A 261 18.26 3.40 29.78
C PRO A 261 17.52 4.01 30.97
N THR A 262 18.19 4.13 32.12
CA THR A 262 17.61 4.63 33.38
C THR A 262 17.82 6.12 33.60
N GLY A 263 18.76 6.75 32.89
CA GLY A 263 19.04 8.18 32.99
C GLY A 263 18.09 9.06 32.16
N GLU A 264 18.41 10.35 32.13
CA GLU A 264 17.80 11.27 31.18
C GLU A 264 18.26 10.92 29.76
N VAL A 265 17.32 10.91 28.82
CA VAL A 265 17.54 10.60 27.42
C VAL A 265 17.03 11.72 26.54
N VAL A 266 17.70 11.91 25.41
CA VAL A 266 17.22 12.77 24.32
C VAL A 266 16.60 11.87 23.27
N VAL A 267 15.31 12.06 23.03
CA VAL A 267 14.52 11.32 22.05
C VAL A 267 14.32 12.22 20.84
N GLU A 268 14.90 11.82 19.72
CA GLU A 268 14.57 12.36 18.40
C GLU A 268 13.53 11.48 17.73
N GLY A 269 12.48 12.09 17.21
CA GLY A 269 11.41 11.34 16.57
C GLY A 269 10.53 12.16 15.67
N LEU A 270 9.51 11.51 15.13
CA LEU A 270 8.47 12.11 14.31
C LEU A 270 7.16 12.13 15.07
N LEU A 271 6.48 13.27 15.05
CA LEU A 271 5.06 13.31 15.37
C LEU A 271 4.32 12.62 14.24
N ARG A 272 3.60 11.55 14.60
CA ARG A 272 2.84 10.78 13.62
C ARG A 272 1.54 10.27 14.21
N GLN A 273 0.48 10.29 13.41
CA GLN A 273 -0.70 9.49 13.76
C GLN A 273 -0.43 8.00 13.47
N PRO A 274 -0.56 7.12 14.47
CA PRO A 274 -0.36 5.72 14.23
C PRO A 274 -1.52 5.11 13.43
N TRP A 275 -1.32 3.90 12.88
CA TRP A 275 -2.33 3.26 12.05
C TRP A 275 -3.56 2.85 12.85
N LYS A 276 -4.74 2.94 12.23
CA LYS A 276 -6.01 2.53 12.82
C LYS A 276 -6.22 1.01 12.68
N LYS A 277 -7.02 0.44 13.58
CA LYS A 277 -7.40 -0.98 13.52
C LYS A 277 -8.23 -1.29 12.26
N ASN A 278 -8.11 -2.52 11.77
CA ASN A 278 -8.96 -3.05 10.71
C ASN A 278 -10.08 -3.93 11.33
N MET A 279 -11.12 -4.27 10.57
CA MET A 279 -12.26 -5.08 11.07
C MET A 279 -11.86 -6.47 11.59
N PHE A 280 -10.73 -7.00 11.15
CA PHE A 280 -10.23 -8.33 11.53
C PHE A 280 -9.20 -8.27 12.67
N THR A 281 -8.84 -7.08 13.17
CA THR A 281 -7.91 -6.93 14.29
C THR A 281 -8.69 -7.05 15.61
N PRO A 282 -8.30 -7.97 16.52
CA PRO A 282 -8.92 -8.05 17.84
C PRO A 282 -8.78 -6.76 18.64
N GLU A 283 -9.68 -6.54 19.60
CA GLU A 283 -9.58 -5.42 20.54
C GLU A 283 -8.38 -5.60 21.48
N ASN A 284 -7.78 -4.47 21.88
CA ASN A 284 -6.71 -4.45 22.88
C ASN A 284 -7.22 -4.96 24.24
N ARG A 285 -6.34 -5.63 24.99
CA ARG A 285 -6.61 -6.16 26.33
C ARG A 285 -5.60 -5.57 27.31
N PRO A 286 -5.84 -4.33 27.80
CA PRO A 286 -4.90 -3.64 28.67
C PRO A 286 -4.73 -4.33 30.03
N ASP A 287 -5.74 -5.06 30.49
CA ASP A 287 -5.71 -5.94 31.66
C ASP A 287 -4.62 -7.03 31.59
N LYS A 288 -4.31 -7.51 30.38
CA LYS A 288 -3.27 -8.51 30.12
C LYS A 288 -1.98 -7.90 29.57
N GLY A 289 -1.94 -6.58 29.36
CA GLY A 289 -0.84 -5.90 28.67
C GLY A 289 -0.69 -6.33 27.20
N GLU A 290 -1.79 -6.76 26.56
CA GLU A 290 -1.79 -7.18 25.16
C GLU A 290 -2.38 -6.06 24.27
N PHE A 291 -1.52 -5.43 23.47
CA PHE A 291 -1.91 -4.41 22.50
C PHE A 291 -1.68 -4.93 21.08
N TYR A 292 -2.73 -4.95 20.25
CA TYR A 292 -2.64 -5.38 18.85
C TYR A 292 -2.46 -4.18 17.91
N PHE A 293 -3.03 -3.04 18.29
CA PHE A 293 -2.90 -1.77 17.59
C PHE A 293 -2.62 -0.62 18.58
N PRO A 294 -1.88 0.40 18.14
CA PRO A 294 -1.55 1.58 18.94
C PRO A 294 -2.76 2.51 19.08
N ASP A 295 -3.53 2.32 20.15
CA ASP A 295 -4.59 3.26 20.53
C ASP A 295 -4.02 4.34 21.45
N VAL A 296 -3.70 5.50 20.87
CA VAL A 296 -3.02 6.60 21.58
C VAL A 296 -3.83 7.09 22.78
N GLN A 297 -5.15 7.16 22.65
CA GLN A 297 -6.04 7.64 23.74
C GLN A 297 -6.03 6.63 24.89
N GLN A 298 -6.33 5.37 24.60
CA GLN A 298 -6.34 4.31 25.61
C GLN A 298 -4.98 4.15 26.30
N MET A 299 -3.89 4.18 25.54
CA MET A 299 -2.52 4.07 26.10
C MET A 299 -2.15 5.29 26.95
N ALA A 300 -2.59 6.48 26.56
CA ALA A 300 -2.37 7.71 27.32
C ALA A 300 -3.10 7.65 28.66
N GLU A 301 -4.38 7.28 28.66
CA GLU A 301 -5.19 7.10 29.86
C GLU A 301 -4.59 6.09 30.85
N LEU A 302 -4.13 4.93 30.36
CA LEU A 302 -3.54 3.88 31.20
C LEU A 302 -2.24 4.30 31.89
N THR A 303 -1.52 5.25 31.30
CA THR A 303 -0.20 5.69 31.75
C THR A 303 -0.21 7.04 32.46
N GLY A 304 -1.30 7.79 32.35
CA GLY A 304 -1.37 9.20 32.76
C GLY A 304 -0.58 10.13 31.84
N SER A 305 -0.38 9.73 30.58
CA SER A 305 0.32 10.53 29.57
C SER A 305 -0.64 11.42 28.78
N GLN A 306 -0.08 12.40 28.08
CA GLN A 306 -0.81 13.09 27.01
C GLN A 306 -0.98 12.15 25.81
N ALA A 307 -2.09 12.29 25.09
CA ALA A 307 -2.39 11.53 23.87
C ALA A 307 -1.55 12.01 22.67
N VAL A 308 -0.23 11.98 22.83
CA VAL A 308 0.77 12.39 21.85
C VAL A 308 1.63 11.18 21.54
N TRP A 309 1.70 10.82 20.26
CA TRP A 309 2.48 9.70 19.77
C TRP A 309 3.73 10.20 19.04
N VAL A 310 4.89 9.85 19.58
CA VAL A 310 6.20 10.16 18.98
C VAL A 310 6.84 8.86 18.50
N GLU A 311 7.11 8.74 17.20
CA GLU A 311 7.90 7.63 16.65
C GLU A 311 9.38 7.98 16.74
N GLN A 312 10.12 7.29 17.60
CA GLN A 312 11.56 7.47 17.70
C GLN A 312 12.21 7.07 16.38
N THR A 313 12.96 8.00 15.80
CA THR A 313 13.64 7.80 14.51
C THR A 313 15.09 7.43 14.73
N MET A 314 15.56 6.43 14.00
CA MET A 314 16.95 5.99 14.06
C MET A 314 17.40 5.50 12.68
N GLU A 315 18.65 5.78 12.32
CA GLU A 315 19.31 5.28 11.12
C GLU A 315 20.62 4.56 11.49
N PRO A 316 20.54 3.44 12.22
CA PRO A 316 21.74 2.69 12.58
C PRO A 316 22.35 2.05 11.33
N GLY A 317 23.67 1.96 11.30
CA GLY A 317 24.37 1.15 10.29
C GLY A 317 24.00 -0.33 10.41
N LEU A 318 24.23 -1.14 9.36
CA LEU A 318 23.85 -2.57 9.36
C LEU A 318 24.44 -3.35 10.57
N MET A 319 25.73 -3.14 10.87
CA MET A 319 26.39 -3.81 12.00
C MET A 319 25.83 -3.35 13.35
N GLU A 320 25.57 -2.06 13.50
CA GLU A 320 25.00 -1.47 14.71
C GLU A 320 23.57 -1.98 14.93
N ALA A 321 22.74 -2.05 13.88
CA ALA A 321 21.39 -2.58 13.96
C ALA A 321 21.37 -4.04 14.42
N LEU A 322 22.29 -4.87 13.91
CA LEU A 322 22.42 -6.28 14.33
C LEU A 322 22.89 -6.38 15.79
N GLU A 323 23.82 -5.54 16.22
CA GLU A 323 24.28 -5.48 17.60
C GLU A 323 23.14 -5.05 18.54
N MET A 324 22.42 -3.98 18.21
CA MET A 324 21.22 -3.52 18.93
C MET A 324 20.16 -4.61 19.02
N GLN A 325 19.88 -5.31 17.92
CA GLN A 325 18.93 -6.43 17.89
C GLN A 325 19.37 -7.57 18.82
N SER A 326 20.67 -7.87 18.85
CA SER A 326 21.21 -8.93 19.72
C SER A 326 21.09 -8.57 21.21
N LYS A 327 21.25 -7.28 21.54
CA LYS A 327 21.18 -6.70 22.88
C LYS A 327 19.76 -6.33 23.33
N GLY A 328 18.80 -6.36 22.42
CA GLY A 328 17.40 -6.03 22.70
C GLY A 328 17.15 -4.53 22.84
N ILE A 329 18.01 -3.70 22.25
CA ILE A 329 17.76 -2.27 22.12
C ILE A 329 16.69 -2.07 21.05
N PRO A 330 15.55 -1.43 21.36
CA PRO A 330 14.49 -1.20 20.39
C PRO A 330 14.99 -0.43 19.17
N ILE A 331 14.69 -0.94 17.98
CA ILE A 331 15.16 -0.33 16.73
C ILE A 331 14.03 0.49 16.12
N GLY A 332 14.22 1.81 16.12
CA GLY A 332 13.33 2.79 15.49
C GLY A 332 13.19 2.59 13.98
N ARG A 333 12.30 3.37 13.37
CA ARG A 333 12.18 3.46 11.91
C ARG A 333 13.03 4.64 11.40
N PRO A 334 13.54 4.58 10.16
CA PRO A 334 14.14 5.76 9.55
C PRO A 334 13.09 6.86 9.40
N ALA A 335 13.55 8.10 9.36
CA ALA A 335 12.69 9.27 9.21
C ALA A 335 12.30 9.45 7.73
N GLU A 336 11.40 8.60 7.22
CA GLU A 336 11.01 8.60 5.80
C GLU A 336 9.49 8.66 5.60
N VAL A 337 9.06 9.32 4.51
CA VAL A 337 7.67 9.36 4.07
C VAL A 337 7.46 8.32 2.96
N ASN A 338 7.09 7.08 3.32
CA ASN A 338 6.83 6.04 2.33
C ASN A 338 5.33 5.95 1.97
N LEU A 339 4.95 6.56 0.84
CA LEU A 339 3.57 6.54 0.33
C LEU A 339 3.49 5.79 -1.00
N ARG A 340 3.02 4.54 -0.98
CA ARG A 340 3.00 3.65 -2.16
C ARG A 340 2.29 4.25 -3.37
N ASN A 341 2.97 4.39 -4.51
CA ASN A 341 2.42 5.03 -5.70
C ASN A 341 2.35 4.07 -6.91
N ASN A 342 1.16 3.59 -7.24
CA ASN A 342 0.91 2.78 -8.44
C ASN A 342 0.15 3.57 -9.53
N HIS A 343 -0.13 4.87 -9.34
CA HIS A 343 -1.01 5.64 -10.22
C HIS A 343 -0.44 5.80 -11.62
N ALA A 344 0.88 5.96 -11.77
CA ALA A 344 1.54 6.05 -13.08
C ALA A 344 1.26 4.81 -13.95
N GLN A 345 1.37 3.60 -13.37
CA GLN A 345 1.06 2.35 -14.09
C GLN A 345 -0.41 2.31 -14.56
N TYR A 346 -1.34 2.73 -13.70
CA TYR A 346 -2.74 2.81 -14.07
C TYR A 346 -3.01 3.87 -15.14
N ILE A 347 -2.33 5.02 -15.11
CA ILE A 347 -2.43 6.06 -16.15
C ILE A 347 -2.12 5.45 -17.52
N PHE A 348 -1.00 4.73 -17.64
CA PHE A 348 -0.65 4.05 -18.89
C PHE A 348 -1.67 2.99 -19.30
N THR A 349 -2.19 2.23 -18.35
CA THR A 349 -3.20 1.19 -18.60
C THR A 349 -4.50 1.79 -19.15
N TRP A 350 -5.02 2.86 -18.51
CA TRP A 350 -6.28 3.48 -18.89
C TRP A 350 -6.18 4.25 -20.21
N TYR A 351 -5.10 4.98 -20.45
CA TYR A 351 -4.90 5.64 -21.74
C TYR A 351 -4.61 4.64 -22.86
N GLY A 352 -3.87 3.57 -22.60
CA GLY A 352 -3.67 2.48 -23.56
C GLY A 352 -4.99 1.82 -23.96
N LEU A 353 -5.85 1.50 -22.98
CA LEU A 353 -7.18 0.95 -23.23
C LEU A 353 -8.07 1.93 -24.00
N ALA A 354 -8.05 3.22 -23.64
CA ALA A 354 -8.80 4.26 -24.34
C ALA A 354 -8.39 4.35 -25.82
N ILE A 355 -7.10 4.33 -26.12
CA ILE A 355 -6.57 4.38 -27.49
C ILE A 355 -6.99 3.12 -28.27
N ALA A 356 -6.74 1.93 -27.72
CA ALA A 356 -7.06 0.67 -28.40
C ALA A 356 -8.56 0.55 -28.72
N THR A 357 -9.42 0.89 -27.76
CA THR A 357 -10.88 0.82 -27.94
C THR A 357 -11.41 1.92 -28.86
N SER A 358 -10.79 3.11 -28.87
CA SER A 358 -11.09 4.16 -29.85
C SER A 358 -10.72 3.75 -31.27
N ILE A 359 -9.55 3.11 -31.47
CA ILE A 359 -9.15 2.57 -32.78
C ILE A 359 -10.14 1.50 -33.23
N MET A 360 -10.51 0.58 -32.33
CA MET A 360 -11.49 -0.46 -32.63
C MET A 360 -12.85 0.14 -33.01
N PHE A 361 -13.35 1.11 -32.25
CA PHE A 361 -14.59 1.84 -32.56
C PHE A 361 -14.52 2.52 -33.92
N TYR A 362 -13.43 3.22 -34.20
CA TYR A 362 -13.20 3.87 -35.50
C TYR A 362 -13.17 2.86 -36.66
N MET A 363 -12.49 1.72 -36.50
CA MET A 363 -12.48 0.66 -37.50
C MET A 363 -13.89 0.09 -37.74
N VAL A 364 -14.68 -0.12 -36.68
CA VAL A 364 -16.07 -0.61 -36.79
C VAL A 364 -16.96 0.40 -37.52
N VAL A 365 -16.84 1.69 -37.22
CA VAL A 365 -17.61 2.75 -37.87
C VAL A 365 -17.19 2.96 -39.33
N LYS A 366 -15.90 2.78 -39.65
CA LYS A 366 -15.38 2.91 -41.03
C LYS A 366 -15.55 1.68 -41.92
N LYS A 367 -15.87 0.51 -41.37
CA LYS A 367 -16.12 -0.69 -42.19
C LYS A 367 -17.31 -0.41 -43.12
N PRO A 368 -17.15 -0.49 -44.46
CA PRO A 368 -18.27 -0.37 -45.37
C PRO A 368 -19.30 -1.46 -45.09
N PRO A 369 -20.60 -1.19 -45.29
CA PRO A 369 -21.65 -2.16 -44.99
C PRO A 369 -21.40 -3.46 -45.75
N THR A 370 -21.55 -4.58 -45.05
CA THR A 370 -21.33 -5.94 -45.58
C THR A 370 -22.08 -6.15 -46.88
N ASP A 371 -21.46 -6.92 -47.79
CA ASP A 371 -21.78 -7.18 -49.21
C ASP A 371 -23.28 -7.34 -49.56
N MET A 372 -24.10 -7.80 -48.60
CA MET A 372 -25.57 -7.85 -48.72
C MET A 372 -26.20 -6.51 -49.13
N SER A 373 -25.67 -5.41 -48.61
CA SER A 373 -26.16 -4.05 -48.87
C SER A 373 -25.76 -3.53 -50.26
N ARG A 374 -24.66 -4.07 -50.81
CA ARG A 374 -24.12 -3.70 -52.13
C ARG A 374 -24.92 -4.38 -53.24
N ARG A 375 -25.29 -5.64 -53.05
CA ARG A 375 -26.10 -6.43 -53.98
C ARG A 375 -27.49 -5.82 -54.23
N ILE A 376 -28.13 -5.28 -53.19
CA ILE A 376 -29.43 -4.61 -53.31
C ILE A 376 -29.35 -3.32 -54.16
N ARG A 377 -28.20 -2.62 -54.17
CA ARG A 377 -28.04 -1.37 -54.91
C ARG A 377 -27.83 -1.61 -56.41
N MET A 378 -27.10 -2.66 -56.79
CA MET A 378 -26.87 -3.01 -58.20
C MET A 378 -28.16 -3.42 -58.93
N ASN A 379 -29.11 -4.07 -58.23
CA ASN A 379 -30.42 -4.40 -58.83
C ASN A 379 -31.29 -3.18 -59.13
N LYS A 380 -30.96 -1.99 -58.60
CA LYS A 380 -31.73 -0.76 -58.79
C LYS A 380 -31.24 0.07 -59.98
N GLU A 381 -30.08 -0.23 -60.52
CA GLU A 381 -29.49 0.45 -61.69
C GLU A 381 -29.73 -0.32 -63.00
N TRP A 382 -30.38 -1.49 -62.93
CA TRP A 382 -30.66 -2.37 -64.08
C TRP A 382 -32.11 -2.31 -64.60
N SER A 383 -32.90 -1.37 -64.10
CA SER A 383 -34.27 -1.06 -64.56
C SER A 383 -34.31 0.35 -65.12
#